data_AF-A0A929C4J0-F1
#
_entry.id   AF-A0A929C4J0-F1
#
_cell.length_a   1.000
_cell.length_b   1.000
_cell.length_c   1.000
_cell.angle_alpha   90.00
_cell.angle_beta   90.00
_cell.angle_gamma   90.00
#
_symmetry.space_group_name_H-M   'P 1'
#
loop_
_entity.id
_entity.type
_entity.pdbx_description
1 polymer ?
#
loop_
_entity_poly.entity_id
_entity_poly.type
_entity_poly.pdbx_seq_one_letter_code
_entity_poly.pdbx_strand_id
1 'polypeptide(L)'
;MEEIYPEDLILVAVMKDPRDLEIARVLGWYRIPLQTAPKTVRVDWIIFFLTSAFSEERWSVRYIAKVLGHELLTRGELLREESDHPRADEPYFKILLGPLLELPRPIPAKKWRRLTFLYTTGERLTQANDVRDLRVPPSDERDRLWKLIRERSENGGGFSAQSE
;
A
#
# COMPACT_ATOMS: atom_id res chain seq x y z
N MET A 1 0.76 18.18 -8.57
CA MET A 1 0.24 16.89 -8.05
C MET A 1 0.03 16.03 -9.27
N GLU A 2 0.63 14.84 -9.36
CA GLU A 2 0.27 13.91 -10.44
C GLU A 2 -1.24 13.63 -10.33
N GLU A 3 -1.91 13.60 -11.48
CA GLU A 3 -3.36 13.44 -11.55
C GLU A 3 -3.74 11.98 -11.25
N ILE A 4 -4.71 11.77 -10.36
CA ILE A 4 -5.26 10.46 -10.02
C ILE A 4 -6.44 10.22 -10.94
N TYR A 5 -6.40 9.15 -11.72
CA TYR A 5 -7.47 8.80 -12.65
C TYR A 5 -8.53 7.92 -12.00
N PRO A 6 -9.80 8.01 -12.41
CA PRO A 6 -10.88 7.19 -11.87
C PRO A 6 -10.58 5.68 -11.81
N GLU A 7 -9.91 5.17 -12.83
CA GLU A 7 -9.55 3.77 -13.04
C GLU A 7 -8.27 3.33 -12.32
N ASP A 8 -7.52 4.25 -11.71
CA ASP A 8 -6.28 3.93 -11.02
C ASP A 8 -6.53 2.86 -9.94
N LEU A 9 -5.72 1.80 -9.96
CA LEU A 9 -5.76 0.78 -8.94
C LEU A 9 -4.97 1.27 -7.71
N ILE A 10 -5.65 1.39 -6.58
CA ILE A 10 -5.07 1.93 -5.35
C ILE A 10 -5.07 0.87 -4.25
N LEU A 11 -3.93 0.68 -3.60
CA LEU A 11 -3.81 -0.14 -2.40
C LEU A 11 -3.92 0.73 -1.15
N VAL A 12 -4.89 0.44 -0.27
CA VAL A 12 -4.90 0.98 1.09
C VAL A 12 -4.07 0.07 1.98
N ALA A 13 -2.95 0.59 2.45
CA ALA A 13 -2.04 -0.09 3.37
C ALA A 13 -2.12 0.49 4.78
N VAL A 14 -1.77 -0.32 5.78
CA VAL A 14 -1.84 0.06 7.19
C VAL A 14 -0.47 0.51 7.68
N MET A 15 -0.37 1.77 8.10
CA MET A 15 0.83 2.31 8.73
C MET A 15 0.73 2.13 10.24
N LYS A 16 1.55 1.21 10.76
CA LYS A 16 1.53 0.81 12.19
C LYS A 16 2.54 1.56 13.05
N ASP A 17 3.61 2.05 12.43
CA ASP A 17 4.77 2.60 13.12
C ASP A 17 5.16 3.95 12.47
N PRO A 18 5.29 5.04 13.24
CA PRO A 18 5.83 6.31 12.75
C PRO A 18 7.20 6.18 12.07
N ARG A 19 8.06 5.24 12.49
CA ARG A 19 9.34 4.96 11.84
C ARG A 19 9.15 4.51 10.39
N ASP A 20 8.14 3.70 10.12
CA ASP A 20 7.84 3.22 8.75
C ASP A 20 7.30 4.34 7.87
N LEU A 21 6.58 5.31 8.45
CA LEU A 21 6.16 6.51 7.73
C LEU A 21 7.37 7.39 7.36
N GLU A 22 8.34 7.52 8.27
CA GLU A 22 9.58 8.25 8.00
C GLU A 22 10.40 7.59 6.89
N ILE A 23 10.52 6.26 6.92
CA ILE A 23 11.16 5.47 5.87
C ILE A 23 10.48 5.73 4.52
N ALA A 24 9.14 5.67 4.47
CA ALA A 24 8.39 5.95 3.26
C ALA A 24 8.62 7.37 2.74
N ARG A 25 8.68 8.36 3.64
CA ARG A 25 8.88 9.77 3.31
C ARG A 25 10.29 10.09 2.83
N VAL A 26 11.31 9.56 3.50
CA VAL A 26 12.72 9.93 3.30
C VAL A 26 13.43 8.99 2.35
N LEU A 27 13.19 7.68 2.48
CA LEU A 27 13.87 6.66 1.69
C LEU A 27 13.04 6.21 0.47
N GLY A 28 11.77 6.62 0.38
CA GLY A 28 10.94 6.37 -0.81
C GLY A 28 10.54 4.91 -0.97
N TRP A 29 10.32 4.17 0.13
CA TRP A 29 9.80 2.80 0.03
C TRP A 29 8.94 2.40 1.23
N TYR A 30 8.08 1.39 1.02
CA TYR A 30 7.26 0.79 2.06
C TYR A 30 7.34 -0.74 1.99
N ARG A 31 7.29 -1.44 3.14
CA ARG A 31 7.40 -2.90 3.19
C ARG A 31 6.07 -3.59 3.44
N ILE A 32 5.87 -4.74 2.79
CA ILE A 32 4.73 -5.64 3.01
C ILE A 32 5.28 -7.06 3.26
N PRO A 33 5.01 -7.69 4.42
CA PRO A 33 5.41 -9.07 4.66
C PRO A 33 4.76 -10.01 3.63
N LEU A 34 5.55 -10.87 2.96
CA LEU A 34 5.06 -11.76 1.90
C LEU A 34 3.91 -12.65 2.39
N GLN A 35 4.01 -13.15 3.63
CA GLN A 35 3.00 -14.03 4.25
C GLN A 35 1.60 -13.40 4.34
N THR A 36 1.52 -12.07 4.37
CA THR A 36 0.26 -11.32 4.51
C THR A 36 0.01 -10.38 3.34
N ALA A 37 0.80 -10.52 2.27
CA ALA A 37 0.71 -9.66 1.12
C ALA A 37 -0.67 -9.78 0.44
N PRO A 38 -1.20 -8.68 -0.11
CA PRO A 38 -2.42 -8.75 -0.90
C PRO A 38 -2.14 -9.51 -2.22
N LYS A 39 -3.20 -9.88 -2.95
CA LYS A 39 -3.07 -10.68 -4.19
C LYS A 39 -2.09 -10.12 -5.23
N THR A 40 -1.92 -8.80 -5.26
CA THR A 40 -0.96 -8.09 -6.11
C THR A 40 -0.47 -6.86 -5.38
N VAL A 41 0.81 -6.54 -5.54
CA VAL A 41 1.40 -5.26 -5.12
C VAL A 41 1.62 -4.33 -6.33
N ARG A 42 1.25 -4.78 -7.54
CA ARG A 42 1.30 -4.02 -8.79
C ARG A 42 0.06 -3.14 -8.91
N VAL A 43 0.07 -2.06 -8.15
CA VAL A 43 -0.96 -1.02 -8.13
C VAL A 43 -0.37 0.29 -8.63
N ASP A 44 -1.20 1.26 -8.98
CA ASP A 44 -0.74 2.57 -9.46
C ASP A 44 -0.38 3.49 -8.27
N TRP A 45 -1.14 3.39 -7.17
CA TRP A 45 -0.94 4.18 -5.96
C TRP A 45 -1.05 3.35 -4.68
N ILE A 46 -0.37 3.81 -3.64
CA ILE A 46 -0.58 3.35 -2.26
C ILE A 46 -1.08 4.52 -1.41
N ILE A 47 -2.05 4.26 -0.55
CA ILE A 47 -2.52 5.20 0.46
C ILE A 47 -2.43 4.59 1.86
N PHE A 48 -2.13 5.41 2.86
CA PHE A 48 -1.79 4.92 4.20
C PHE A 48 -2.87 5.23 5.22
N PHE A 49 -3.49 4.17 5.75
CA PHE A 49 -4.33 4.20 6.94
C PHE A 49 -3.44 4.22 8.19
N LEU A 50 -3.47 5.31 8.93
CA LEU A 50 -2.69 5.50 10.15
C LEU A 50 -3.39 4.87 11.35
N THR A 51 -2.67 4.06 12.11
CA THR A 51 -3.21 3.39 13.30
C THR A 51 -3.22 4.31 14.53
N SER A 52 -3.56 3.77 15.70
CA SER A 52 -3.53 4.49 16.98
C SER A 52 -2.15 5.05 17.36
N ALA A 53 -1.07 4.58 16.74
CA ALA A 53 0.29 5.07 16.98
C ALA A 53 0.51 6.53 16.53
N PHE A 54 -0.42 7.11 15.75
CA PHE A 54 -0.28 8.42 15.11
C PHE A 54 -1.04 9.55 15.82
N SER A 55 -1.35 9.42 17.12
CA SER A 55 -1.92 10.49 17.95
C SER A 55 -3.13 11.21 17.29
N GLU A 56 -3.03 12.51 16.99
CA GLU A 56 -4.11 13.30 16.37
C GLU A 56 -4.43 12.88 14.92
N GLU A 57 -3.49 12.24 14.25
CA GLU A 57 -3.65 11.73 12.89
C GLU A 57 -4.23 10.32 12.83
N ARG A 58 -4.38 9.65 13.98
CA ARG A 58 -4.81 8.25 14.05
C ARG A 58 -6.16 8.00 13.39
N TRP A 59 -6.33 6.76 12.96
CA TRP A 59 -7.56 6.24 12.38
C TRP A 59 -8.04 7.06 11.19
N SER A 60 -7.11 7.41 10.30
CA SER A 60 -7.44 8.10 9.07
C SER A 60 -6.49 7.69 7.94
N VAL A 61 -6.97 7.78 6.70
CA VAL A 61 -6.11 7.74 5.52
C VAL A 61 -5.65 9.17 5.23
N ARG A 62 -4.33 9.36 5.16
CA ARG A 62 -3.75 10.71 5.04
C ARG A 62 -2.72 10.87 3.95
N TYR A 63 -1.87 9.87 3.76
CA TYR A 63 -0.76 9.98 2.84
C TYR A 63 -0.98 9.10 1.62
N ILE A 64 -0.51 9.58 0.47
CA ILE A 64 -0.54 8.90 -0.81
C ILE A 64 0.84 8.96 -1.47
N ALA A 65 1.22 7.89 -2.16
CA ALA A 65 2.42 7.86 -2.98
C ALA A 65 2.19 7.02 -4.23
N LYS A 66 2.80 7.43 -5.35
CA LYS A 66 2.80 6.64 -6.58
C LYS A 66 3.68 5.42 -6.39
N VAL A 67 3.23 4.27 -6.87
CA VAL A 67 4.05 3.05 -6.85
C VAL A 67 4.92 3.02 -8.11
N LEU A 68 6.23 3.00 -7.91
CA LEU A 68 7.23 3.01 -8.99
C LEU A 68 7.70 1.59 -9.35
N GLY A 69 7.53 0.64 -8.44
CA GLY A 69 7.97 -0.74 -8.60
C GLY A 69 7.94 -1.51 -7.29
N HIS A 70 8.39 -2.76 -7.33
CA HIS A 70 8.60 -3.55 -6.12
C HIS A 70 9.75 -4.55 -6.29
N GLU A 71 10.40 -4.86 -5.19
CA GLU A 71 11.46 -5.87 -5.07
C GLU A 71 11.06 -6.90 -4.01
N LEU A 72 11.54 -8.14 -4.11
CA LEU A 72 11.39 -9.16 -3.08
C LEU A 72 12.73 -9.33 -2.36
N LEU A 73 12.74 -9.03 -1.06
CA LEU A 73 13.93 -9.02 -0.21
C LEU A 73 13.59 -9.62 1.15
N THR A 74 14.60 -10.02 1.91
CA THR A 74 14.46 -10.42 3.31
C THR A 74 14.36 -9.20 4.23
N ARG A 75 13.87 -9.39 5.47
CA ARG A 75 13.83 -8.31 6.47
C ARG A 75 15.22 -7.76 6.76
N GLY A 76 16.23 -8.62 6.89
CA GLY A 76 17.60 -8.24 7.20
C GLY A 76 18.22 -7.37 6.10
N GLU A 77 17.89 -7.64 4.83
CA GLU A 77 18.33 -6.81 3.69
C GLU A 77 17.65 -5.43 3.69
N LEU A 78 16.37 -5.35 4.08
CA LEU A 78 15.61 -4.10 4.14
C LEU A 78 15.98 -3.22 5.32
N LEU A 79 16.22 -3.85 6.47
CA LEU A 79 16.50 -3.20 7.74
C LEU A 79 17.86 -3.68 8.23
N ARG A 80 18.93 -3.11 7.67
CA ARG A 80 20.31 -3.56 7.95
C ARG A 80 20.68 -3.54 9.43
N GLU A 81 20.08 -2.64 10.21
CA GLU A 81 20.27 -2.56 11.67
C GLU A 81 19.57 -3.69 12.44
N GLU A 82 18.70 -4.46 11.77
CA GLU A 82 17.92 -5.57 12.34
C GLU A 82 18.32 -6.92 11.74
N SER A 83 19.57 -7.06 11.28
CA SER A 83 20.09 -8.31 10.70
C SER A 83 19.99 -9.51 11.64
N ASP A 84 20.06 -9.29 12.96
CA ASP A 84 19.98 -10.35 13.98
C ASP A 84 18.56 -10.56 14.51
N HIS A 85 17.54 -9.94 13.90
CA HIS A 85 16.16 -10.11 14.33
C HIS A 85 15.71 -11.57 14.10
N PRO A 86 14.88 -12.18 14.96
CA PRO A 86 14.37 -13.55 14.78
C PRO A 86 13.59 -13.82 13.48
N ARG A 87 13.38 -12.77 12.67
CA ARG A 87 12.63 -12.76 11.41
C ARG A 87 13.45 -12.14 10.29
N ALA A 88 14.77 -12.05 10.44
CA ALA A 88 15.66 -11.44 9.47
C ALA A 88 15.50 -12.08 8.08
N ASP A 89 15.33 -13.41 8.04
CA ASP A 89 15.18 -14.18 6.80
C ASP A 89 13.74 -14.20 6.24
N GLU A 90 12.77 -13.60 6.94
CA GLU A 90 11.40 -13.56 6.42
C GLU A 90 11.34 -12.70 5.14
N PRO A 91 10.65 -13.15 4.08
CA PRO A 91 10.53 -12.39 2.84
C PRO A 91 9.49 -11.26 2.95
N TYR A 92 9.84 -10.12 2.36
CA TYR A 92 9.05 -8.90 2.28
C TYR A 92 9.08 -8.34 0.85
N PHE A 93 7.94 -7.81 0.41
CA PHE A 93 7.94 -6.88 -0.71
C PHE A 93 8.43 -5.52 -0.24
N LYS A 94 9.42 -4.97 -0.92
CA LYS A 94 9.79 -3.55 -0.86
C LYS A 94 9.11 -2.83 -2.00
N ILE A 95 8.11 -2.02 -1.68
CA ILE A 95 7.38 -1.21 -2.64
C ILE A 95 8.14 0.10 -2.81
N LEU A 96 8.61 0.38 -4.02
CA LEU A 96 9.27 1.64 -4.36
C LEU A 96 8.21 2.72 -4.56
N LEU A 97 8.39 3.86 -3.91
CA LEU A 97 7.43 4.95 -3.85
C LEU A 97 8.00 6.22 -4.48
N GLY A 98 7.14 6.96 -5.16
CA GLY A 98 7.37 8.37 -5.42
C GLY A 98 7.28 9.20 -4.14
N PRO A 99 7.33 10.54 -4.24
CA PRO A 99 7.17 11.43 -3.10
C PRO A 99 5.89 11.12 -2.31
N LEU A 100 6.01 11.04 -0.99
CA LEU A 100 4.88 10.87 -0.10
C LEU A 100 4.15 12.21 0.05
N LEU A 101 2.91 12.27 -0.42
CA LEU A 101 2.08 13.47 -0.40
C LEU A 101 0.97 13.32 0.64
N GLU A 102 0.63 14.41 1.32
CA GLU A 102 -0.59 14.48 2.11
C GLU A 102 -1.80 14.66 1.19
N LEU A 103 -2.87 13.92 1.45
CA LEU A 103 -4.15 14.09 0.76
C LEU A 103 -4.72 15.49 1.08
N PRO A 104 -5.33 16.18 0.11
CA PRO A 104 -5.97 17.48 0.35
C PRO A 104 -7.01 17.45 1.48
N ARG A 105 -7.63 16.28 1.69
CA ARG A 105 -8.54 16.02 2.78
C ARG A 105 -8.26 14.64 3.39
N PRO A 106 -7.99 14.55 4.70
CA PRO A 106 -7.86 13.25 5.37
C PRO A 106 -9.20 12.52 5.40
N ILE A 107 -9.17 11.20 5.23
CA ILE A 107 -10.36 10.33 5.23
C ILE A 107 -10.42 9.60 6.58
N PRO A 108 -11.29 10.01 7.52
CA PRO A 108 -11.35 9.41 8.86
C PRO A 108 -12.03 8.04 8.87
N ALA A 109 -11.66 7.19 9.83
CA ALA A 109 -12.37 5.95 10.16
C ALA A 109 -13.23 6.15 11.42
N LYS A 110 -14.49 6.58 11.25
CA LYS A 110 -15.37 6.90 12.38
C LYS A 110 -15.66 5.69 13.26
N LYS A 111 -15.89 4.52 12.65
CA LYS A 111 -16.22 3.27 13.37
C LYS A 111 -15.33 2.08 12.97
N TRP A 112 -14.90 2.00 11.70
CA TRP A 112 -14.18 0.84 11.20
C TRP A 112 -12.66 1.02 11.31
N ARG A 113 -12.08 0.60 12.43
CA ARG A 113 -10.67 0.82 12.78
C ARG A 113 -9.76 -0.40 12.55
N ARG A 114 -10.32 -1.50 12.06
CA ARG A 114 -9.60 -2.76 11.80
C ARG A 114 -9.53 -2.99 10.29
N LEU A 115 -8.38 -2.69 9.72
CA LEU A 115 -8.08 -2.83 8.30
C LEU A 115 -6.79 -3.65 8.16
N THR A 116 -6.67 -4.43 7.10
CA THR A 116 -5.43 -5.13 6.72
C THR A 116 -4.89 -4.52 5.44
N PHE A 117 -5.42 -4.95 4.30
CA PHE A 117 -5.23 -4.35 3.00
C PHE A 117 -6.58 -4.32 2.31
N LEU A 118 -6.88 -3.25 1.59
CA LEU A 118 -8.01 -3.25 0.65
C LEU A 118 -7.62 -2.54 -0.64
N TYR A 119 -8.16 -3.03 -1.74
CA TYR A 119 -8.07 -2.33 -3.02
C TYR A 119 -9.23 -1.36 -3.15
N THR A 120 -8.94 -0.22 -3.76
CA THR A 120 -9.90 0.81 -4.12
C THR A 120 -9.54 1.40 -5.49
N THR A 121 -10.34 2.33 -5.97
CA THR A 121 -10.16 3.03 -7.23
C THR A 121 -9.91 4.51 -6.99
N GLY A 122 -9.34 5.21 -7.97
CA GLY A 122 -9.23 6.67 -7.91
C GLY A 122 -10.59 7.36 -7.77
N GLU A 123 -11.62 6.84 -8.46
CA GLU A 123 -13.00 7.35 -8.32
C GLU A 123 -13.48 7.31 -6.86
N ARG A 124 -13.29 6.18 -6.16
CA ARG A 124 -13.67 6.06 -4.75
C ARG A 124 -12.83 6.92 -3.83
N LEU A 125 -11.53 7.03 -4.08
CA LEU A 125 -10.65 7.88 -3.29
C LEU A 125 -11.13 9.33 -3.31
N THR A 126 -11.48 9.86 -4.49
CA THR A 126 -11.93 11.26 -4.63
C THR A 126 -13.28 11.54 -3.96
N GLN A 127 -14.14 10.54 -3.84
CA GLN A 127 -15.49 10.67 -3.25
C GLN A 127 -15.58 10.27 -1.77
N ALA A 128 -14.54 9.63 -1.22
CA ALA A 128 -14.59 9.04 0.12
C ALA A 128 -14.65 10.09 1.23
N ASN A 129 -15.58 9.89 2.17
CA ASN A 129 -15.74 10.73 3.37
C ASN A 129 -15.43 9.97 4.66
N ASP A 130 -15.47 8.65 4.63
CA ASP A 130 -15.06 7.71 5.67
C ASP A 130 -14.28 6.56 5.05
N VAL A 131 -13.36 5.93 5.80
CA VAL A 131 -12.53 4.82 5.29
C VAL A 131 -13.36 3.66 4.73
N ARG A 132 -14.60 3.45 5.21
CA ARG A 132 -15.49 2.43 4.64
C ARG A 132 -15.87 2.69 3.19
N ASP A 133 -15.88 3.94 2.74
CA ASP A 133 -16.32 4.35 1.41
C ASP A 133 -15.30 3.90 0.34
N LEU A 134 -14.05 3.70 0.77
CA LEU A 134 -12.97 3.14 -0.07
C LEU A 134 -13.22 1.67 -0.44
N ARG A 135 -14.07 0.95 0.30
CA ARG A 135 -14.36 -0.45 0.02
C ARG A 135 -15.28 -0.58 -1.20
N VAL A 136 -14.86 -1.36 -2.19
CA VAL A 136 -15.71 -1.70 -3.34
C VAL A 136 -16.83 -2.68 -2.92
N PRO A 137 -18.12 -2.34 -3.10
CA PRO A 137 -19.25 -3.19 -2.76
C PRO A 137 -19.36 -4.38 -3.72
N PRO A 138 -19.98 -5.50 -3.31
CA PRO A 138 -20.29 -6.60 -4.21
C PRO A 138 -21.22 -6.13 -5.34
N SER A 139 -20.68 -5.98 -6.56
CA SER A 139 -21.36 -5.42 -7.74
C SER A 139 -20.48 -5.64 -8.99
N ASP A 140 -20.95 -5.25 -10.18
CA ASP A 140 -20.16 -5.26 -11.41
C ASP A 140 -18.84 -4.47 -11.30
N GLU A 141 -18.81 -3.42 -10.46
CA GLU A 141 -17.59 -2.66 -10.14
C GLU A 141 -16.52 -3.57 -9.50
N ARG A 142 -16.94 -4.50 -8.63
CA ARG A 142 -16.05 -5.47 -8.00
C ARG A 142 -15.49 -6.44 -9.01
N ASP A 143 -16.28 -6.89 -9.98
CA ASP A 143 -15.82 -7.82 -11.00
C ASP A 143 -14.79 -7.16 -11.93
N ARG A 144 -15.00 -5.89 -12.29
CA ARG A 144 -14.02 -5.07 -13.02
C ARG A 144 -12.73 -4.91 -12.23
N LEU A 145 -12.81 -4.55 -10.95
CA LEU A 145 -11.64 -4.43 -10.09
C LEU A 145 -10.87 -5.75 -9.98
N TRP A 146 -11.57 -6.89 -9.83
CA TRP A 146 -10.91 -8.19 -9.78
C TRP A 146 -10.28 -8.60 -11.10
N LYS A 147 -10.86 -8.20 -12.23
CA LYS A 147 -10.27 -8.38 -13.55
C LYS A 147 -8.95 -7.61 -13.64
N LEU A 148 -8.94 -6.32 -13.28
CA LEU A 148 -7.74 -5.48 -13.25
C LEU A 148 -6.64 -6.07 -12.33
N ILE A 149 -7.01 -6.50 -11.12
CA ILE A 149 -6.08 -7.13 -10.17
C ILE A 149 -5.45 -8.38 -10.79
N ARG A 150 -6.25 -9.22 -11.46
CA ARG A 150 -5.77 -10.45 -12.11
C ARG A 150 -4.82 -10.16 -13.25
N GLU A 151 -5.20 -9.24 -14.15
CA GLU A 151 -4.36 -8.83 -15.28
C GLU A 151 -3.02 -8.27 -14.79
N ARG A 152 -3.02 -7.46 -13.72
CA ARG A 152 -1.79 -6.93 -13.11
C ARG A 152 -0.93 -8.01 -12.45
N SER A 153 -1.53 -9.06 -11.88
CA SER A 153 -0.79 -10.21 -11.33
C SER A 153 -0.14 -11.05 -12.43
N GLU A 154 -0.84 -11.29 -13.54
CA GLU A 154 -0.40 -12.18 -14.64
C GLU A 154 0.71 -11.54 -15.50
N ASN A 155 0.65 -10.22 -15.72
CA ASN A 155 1.64 -9.47 -16.51
C ASN A 155 3.01 -9.32 -15.80
N GLY A 156 3.24 -10.03 -14.69
CA GLY A 156 4.46 -9.98 -13.89
C GLY A 156 5.48 -11.10 -14.10
N GLY A 157 5.25 -12.01 -15.04
CA GLY A 157 6.17 -13.10 -15.37
C GLY A 157 7.42 -12.61 -16.10
N GLY A 158 8.41 -12.10 -15.36
CA GLY A 158 9.66 -11.60 -15.94
C GLY A 158 10.70 -11.21 -14.88
N PHE A 159 11.08 -12.17 -14.03
CA PHE A 159 12.37 -12.12 -13.34
C PHE A 159 13.05 -13.46 -13.56
N SER A 160 13.74 -13.59 -14.70
CA SER A 160 14.83 -14.54 -14.85
C SER A 160 15.98 -14.03 -14.00
N ALA A 161 16.16 -14.60 -12.82
CA ALA A 161 17.45 -14.59 -12.16
C ALA A 161 18.42 -15.34 -13.09
N GLN A 162 19.25 -14.61 -13.83
CA GLN A 162 20.46 -15.19 -14.39
C GLN A 162 21.41 -15.38 -13.21
N SER A 163 21.56 -16.64 -12.81
CA SER A 163 22.71 -17.10 -12.04
C SER A 163 23.88 -17.22 -13.03
N GLU A 164 24.93 -16.43 -12.81
CA GLU A 164 26.30 -16.78 -13.21
C GLU A 164 27.07 -17.22 -11.97
#